data_AF-A0A0W0S847-F1
#
_entry.id   AF-A0A0W0S847-F1
#
_cell.length_a   1.000
_cell.length_b   1.000
_cell.length_c   1.000
_cell.angle_alpha   90.00
_cell.angle_beta   90.00
_cell.angle_gamma   90.00
#
_symmetry.space_group_name_H-M   'P 1'
#
loop_
_entity.id
_entity.type
_entity.pdbx_description
1 polymer ?
#
loop_
_entity_poly.entity_id
_entity_poly.type
_entity_poly.pdbx_seq_one_letter_code
_entity_poly.pdbx_strand_id
1 'polypeptide(L)'
;MNKFFVFLSLMIVICASYAQIYKWTDSQGNVHFSDTPHEGAEIVNIPDAQSFSSPAPSTAPTPPSSEHESHTVKLKHTYTKLAIAQPQSGTTIRNNQGFVAVTVEVEPELFPGDKLQLLYDNGALGEPQRNPVFEINGMYRGTHTLAVQVLDADENVIETSDPITIYVFRPRVGMVPGGGAR
;
A
#
# COMPACT_ATOMS: atom_id res chain seq x y z
N MET A 1 16.52 -45.75 -19.41
CA MET A 1 16.63 -44.28 -19.33
C MET A 1 15.28 -43.55 -19.47
N ASN A 2 14.24 -44.10 -20.10
CA ASN A 2 12.94 -43.41 -20.27
C ASN A 2 12.11 -43.21 -18.98
N LYS A 3 12.35 -43.98 -17.91
CA LYS A 3 11.56 -43.88 -16.66
C LYS A 3 11.91 -42.64 -15.82
N PHE A 4 13.15 -42.17 -15.94
CA PHE A 4 13.63 -40.97 -15.23
C PHE A 4 13.09 -39.69 -15.85
N PHE A 5 12.96 -39.65 -17.19
CA PHE A 5 12.37 -38.53 -17.91
C PHE A 5 10.87 -38.36 -17.63
N VAL A 6 10.13 -39.46 -17.46
CA VAL A 6 8.71 -39.44 -17.10
C VAL A 6 8.50 -38.93 -15.67
N PHE A 7 9.38 -39.31 -14.73
CA PHE A 7 9.27 -38.85 -13.34
C PHE A 7 9.62 -37.36 -13.18
N LEU A 8 10.61 -36.87 -13.95
CA LEU A 8 11.01 -35.46 -13.94
C LEU A 8 9.94 -34.56 -14.60
N SER A 9 9.24 -35.06 -15.62
CA SER A 9 8.12 -34.35 -16.26
C SER A 9 6.89 -34.25 -15.36
N LEU A 10 6.69 -35.17 -14.41
CA LEU A 10 5.53 -35.18 -13.51
C LEU A 10 5.66 -34.19 -12.34
N MET A 11 6.89 -33.89 -11.90
CA MET A 11 7.16 -32.98 -10.78
C MET A 11 7.07 -31.49 -11.13
N ILE A 12 7.20 -31.11 -12.41
CA ILE A 12 7.22 -29.70 -12.83
C ILE A 12 5.80 -29.09 -12.93
N VAL A 13 4.75 -29.91 -12.98
CA VAL A 13 3.36 -29.46 -13.21
C VAL A 13 2.68 -28.91 -11.93
N ILE A 14 3.28 -29.04 -10.74
CA ILE A 14 2.57 -28.82 -9.46
C ILE A 14 2.73 -27.38 -8.90
N CYS A 15 3.52 -26.50 -9.52
CA CYS A 15 3.86 -25.18 -8.91
C CYS A 15 3.18 -23.94 -9.53
N ALA A 16 2.07 -24.08 -10.25
CA ALA A 16 1.30 -22.90 -10.70
C ALA A 16 0.13 -22.62 -9.74
N SER A 17 0.38 -21.87 -8.65
CA SER A 17 -0.69 -21.29 -7.82
C SER A 17 -1.01 -19.88 -8.32
N TYR A 18 -2.14 -19.72 -9.01
CA TYR A 18 -2.73 -18.42 -9.32
C TYR A 18 -3.66 -18.03 -8.16
N ALA A 19 -3.41 -16.92 -7.48
CA ALA A 19 -4.35 -16.34 -6.53
C ALA A 19 -5.23 -15.33 -7.27
N GLN A 20 -6.53 -15.58 -7.34
CA GLN A 20 -7.52 -14.70 -7.98
C GLN A 20 -8.50 -14.22 -6.91
N ILE A 21 -8.63 -12.90 -6.77
CA ILE A 21 -9.52 -12.22 -5.82
C ILE A 21 -10.81 -11.84 -6.58
N TYR A 22 -11.97 -12.24 -6.05
CA TYR A 22 -13.28 -11.96 -6.65
C TYR A 22 -14.03 -10.89 -5.86
N LYS A 23 -14.70 -9.96 -6.57
CA LYS A 23 -15.49 -8.85 -6.02
C LYS A 23 -16.96 -9.04 -6.37
N TRP A 24 -17.87 -8.89 -5.39
CA TRP A 24 -19.30 -8.72 -5.67
C TRP A 24 -19.90 -7.56 -4.88
N THR A 25 -21.05 -7.07 -5.34
CA THR A 25 -21.80 -5.98 -4.70
C THR A 25 -23.18 -6.49 -4.32
N ASP A 26 -23.57 -6.32 -3.06
CA ASP A 26 -24.90 -6.72 -2.58
C ASP A 26 -25.97 -5.67 -2.93
N SER A 27 -27.24 -6.02 -2.69
CA SER A 27 -28.40 -5.16 -2.97
C SER A 27 -28.48 -3.89 -2.10
N GLN A 28 -27.53 -3.69 -1.18
CA GLN A 28 -27.39 -2.49 -0.36
C GLN A 28 -26.23 -1.60 -0.85
N GLY A 29 -25.54 -1.99 -1.93
CA GLY A 29 -24.44 -1.25 -2.52
C GLY A 29 -23.07 -1.48 -1.86
N ASN A 30 -22.98 -2.42 -0.91
CA ASN A 30 -21.71 -2.73 -0.25
C ASN A 30 -20.91 -3.74 -1.09
N VAL A 31 -19.61 -3.48 -1.22
CA VAL A 31 -18.68 -4.31 -2.00
C VAL A 31 -18.00 -5.32 -1.06
N HIS A 32 -18.06 -6.59 -1.42
CA HIS A 32 -17.42 -7.69 -0.71
C HIS A 32 -16.34 -8.32 -1.60
N PHE A 33 -15.22 -8.71 -1.00
CA PHE A 33 -14.12 -9.42 -1.66
C PHE A 33 -13.96 -10.81 -1.05
N SER A 34 -13.79 -11.84 -1.90
CA SER A 34 -13.61 -13.23 -1.47
C SER A 34 -12.63 -13.97 -2.38
N ASP A 35 -11.86 -14.88 -1.78
CA ASP A 35 -10.91 -15.78 -2.46
C ASP A 35 -11.54 -17.14 -2.84
N THR A 36 -12.87 -17.20 -2.92
CA THR A 36 -13.60 -18.42 -3.34
C THR A 36 -14.47 -18.16 -4.58
N PRO A 37 -14.41 -19.02 -5.61
CA PRO A 37 -15.03 -18.74 -6.91
C PRO A 37 -16.56 -18.85 -6.87
N HIS A 38 -17.25 -17.90 -7.51
CA HIS A 38 -18.67 -17.99 -7.86
C HIS A 38 -18.85 -17.82 -9.38
N GLU A 39 -19.87 -18.44 -9.96
CA GLU A 39 -20.11 -18.43 -11.40
C GLU A 39 -20.33 -16.99 -11.93
N GLY A 40 -19.70 -16.66 -13.08
CA GLY A 40 -20.05 -15.47 -13.89
C GLY A 40 -18.99 -14.36 -14.07
N ALA A 41 -17.72 -14.54 -13.69
CA ALA A 41 -16.72 -13.47 -13.82
C ALA A 41 -16.10 -13.37 -15.24
N GLU A 42 -16.10 -12.17 -15.82
CA GLU A 42 -15.49 -11.84 -17.11
C GLU A 42 -14.14 -11.11 -16.91
N ILE A 43 -13.20 -11.33 -17.82
CA ILE A 43 -11.77 -10.99 -17.68
C ILE A 43 -11.51 -9.55 -18.16
N VAL A 44 -10.82 -8.74 -17.35
CA VAL A 44 -10.31 -7.42 -17.77
C VAL A 44 -8.78 -7.49 -17.94
N ASN A 45 -8.32 -7.21 -19.16
CA ASN A 45 -6.91 -7.10 -19.54
C ASN A 45 -6.35 -5.74 -19.11
N ILE A 46 -5.24 -5.75 -18.37
CA ILE A 46 -4.48 -4.55 -18.01
C ILE A 46 -3.33 -4.40 -19.02
N PRO A 47 -3.24 -3.30 -19.78
CA PRO A 47 -2.11 -3.07 -20.68
C PRO A 47 -0.82 -2.67 -19.92
N ASP A 48 0.32 -3.05 -20.52
CA ASP A 48 1.67 -2.96 -19.94
C ASP A 48 2.11 -1.56 -19.50
N ALA A 49 2.88 -1.54 -18.41
CA ALA A 49 3.46 -0.35 -17.81
C ALA A 49 4.45 0.37 -18.75
N GLN A 50 4.15 1.63 -19.08
CA GLN A 50 5.11 2.52 -19.74
C GLN A 50 6.16 2.99 -18.72
N SER A 51 7.42 2.66 -18.99
CA SER A 51 8.57 3.18 -18.26
C SER A 51 8.78 4.66 -18.63
N PHE A 52 8.70 5.57 -17.66
CA PHE A 52 9.04 6.98 -17.85
C PHE A 52 10.52 7.22 -17.54
N SER A 53 11.24 7.73 -18.55
CA SER A 53 12.56 8.34 -18.42
C SER A 53 12.38 9.81 -18.01
N SER A 54 13.13 10.26 -17.01
CA SER A 54 13.03 11.61 -16.44
C SER A 54 13.55 12.69 -17.42
N PRO A 55 12.79 13.77 -17.72
CA PRO A 55 13.33 14.90 -18.47
C PRO A 55 13.89 16.00 -17.56
N ALA A 56 14.99 16.62 -17.99
CA ALA A 56 15.60 17.81 -17.40
C ALA A 56 14.75 19.08 -17.64
N PRO A 57 14.87 20.13 -16.80
CA PRO A 57 13.93 21.26 -16.81
C PRO A 57 14.29 22.33 -17.85
N SER A 58 13.32 22.78 -18.64
CA SER A 58 13.41 24.04 -19.38
C SER A 58 12.03 24.70 -19.64
N THR A 59 11.84 25.82 -18.96
CA THR A 59 11.23 27.12 -19.32
C THR A 59 10.09 27.26 -20.37
N ALA A 60 8.99 27.85 -19.87
CA ALA A 60 8.00 28.77 -20.48
C ALA A 60 6.72 28.22 -21.21
N PRO A 61 5.59 28.98 -21.14
CA PRO A 61 4.23 28.43 -21.18
C PRO A 61 3.46 28.69 -22.49
N THR A 62 2.57 27.78 -22.87
CA THR A 62 1.48 28.01 -23.85
C THR A 62 0.32 27.03 -23.63
N PRO A 63 -0.92 27.49 -23.40
CA PRO A 63 -2.15 26.71 -23.58
C PRO A 63 -2.90 27.15 -24.86
N PRO A 64 -4.02 26.52 -25.30
CA PRO A 64 -4.70 25.29 -24.85
C PRO A 64 -5.06 24.31 -26.00
N SER A 65 -5.49 23.09 -25.69
CA SER A 65 -6.50 22.38 -26.50
C SER A 65 -7.37 21.53 -25.59
N SER A 66 -8.67 21.80 -25.66
CA SER A 66 -9.73 21.16 -24.90
C SER A 66 -10.26 19.96 -25.68
N GLU A 67 -10.44 18.82 -25.01
CA GLU A 67 -11.50 17.88 -25.37
C GLU A 67 -12.22 17.41 -24.10
N HIS A 68 -13.52 17.19 -24.28
CA HIS A 68 -14.60 17.33 -23.34
C HIS A 68 -15.02 15.95 -22.85
N GLU A 69 -15.13 15.70 -21.54
CA GLU A 69 -16.05 14.67 -21.05
C GLU A 69 -16.49 14.93 -19.61
N SER A 70 -17.81 15.09 -19.49
CA SER A 70 -18.68 14.97 -18.31
C SER A 70 -18.43 15.84 -17.06
N HIS A 71 -19.29 16.86 -16.95
CA HIS A 71 -19.56 17.58 -15.72
C HIS A 71 -20.17 16.65 -14.66
N THR A 72 -19.33 16.19 -13.73
CA THR A 72 -19.58 16.53 -12.33
C THR A 72 -18.40 17.39 -11.93
N VAL A 73 -18.63 18.66 -11.60
CA VAL A 73 -17.60 19.46 -10.93
C VAL A 73 -17.48 18.87 -9.53
N LYS A 74 -16.84 17.69 -9.41
CA LYS A 74 -16.20 17.29 -8.16
C LYS A 74 -15.16 18.37 -7.94
N LEU A 75 -15.38 19.20 -6.93
CA LEU A 75 -14.37 20.15 -6.46
C LEU A 75 -13.09 19.33 -6.27
N LYS A 76 -12.12 19.48 -7.17
CA LYS A 76 -10.82 18.82 -7.03
C LYS A 76 -10.13 19.46 -5.84
N HIS A 77 -10.34 18.88 -4.67
CA HIS A 77 -9.53 19.15 -3.50
C HIS A 77 -8.08 18.86 -3.88
N THR A 78 -7.20 19.82 -3.61
CA THR A 78 -5.77 19.68 -3.88
C THR A 78 -5.05 19.90 -2.57
N TYR A 79 -4.09 19.03 -2.25
CA TYR A 79 -3.21 19.20 -1.12
C TYR A 79 -1.88 19.77 -1.61
N THR A 80 -1.35 20.74 -0.88
CA THR A 80 -0.04 21.32 -1.17
C THR A 80 1.08 20.55 -0.48
N LYS A 81 0.75 19.79 0.55
CA LYS A 81 1.68 18.96 1.30
C LYS A 81 0.98 17.71 1.80
N LEU A 82 1.60 16.57 1.55
CA LEU A 82 1.23 15.28 2.12
C LEU A 82 2.51 14.48 2.39
N ALA A 83 2.85 14.30 3.66
CA ALA A 83 4.08 13.62 4.05
C ALA A 83 3.93 12.90 5.39
N ILE A 84 4.75 11.86 5.59
CA ILE A 84 4.92 11.26 6.92
C ILE A 84 5.92 12.12 7.71
N ALA A 85 5.43 12.80 8.75
CA ALA A 85 6.25 13.62 9.64
C ALA A 85 7.05 12.78 10.64
N GLN A 86 6.45 11.70 11.14
CA GLN A 86 7.10 10.73 12.02
C GLN A 86 6.65 9.32 11.68
N PRO A 87 7.55 8.31 11.71
CA PRO A 87 9.00 8.43 11.86
C PRO A 87 9.65 9.11 10.64
N GLN A 88 10.88 9.60 10.79
CA GLN A 88 11.64 10.12 9.65
C GLN A 88 12.17 8.96 8.79
N SER A 89 12.37 9.21 7.50
CA SER A 89 13.03 8.23 6.62
C SER A 89 14.42 7.85 7.14
N GLY A 90 14.74 6.56 7.11
CA GLY A 90 15.95 5.96 7.65
C GLY A 90 15.89 5.64 9.15
N THR A 91 14.78 5.93 9.84
CA THR A 91 14.67 5.67 11.28
C THR A 91 14.78 4.18 11.59
N THR A 92 15.55 3.83 12.62
CA THR A 92 15.60 2.47 13.17
C THR A 92 14.69 2.35 14.39
N ILE A 93 13.64 1.55 14.28
CA ILE A 93 12.73 1.17 15.36
C ILE A 93 13.31 -0.03 16.11
N ARG A 94 13.59 0.15 17.40
CA ARG A 94 14.07 -0.92 18.30
C ARG A 94 12.98 -1.28 19.29
N ASN A 95 12.03 -2.10 18.85
CA ASN A 95 10.90 -2.53 19.69
C ASN A 95 10.63 -4.02 19.50
N ASN A 96 10.52 -4.76 20.61
CA ASN A 96 10.26 -6.20 20.62
C ASN A 96 8.86 -6.55 20.07
N GLN A 97 7.90 -5.63 20.21
CA GLN A 97 6.51 -5.79 19.75
C GLN A 97 6.31 -5.34 18.30
N GLY A 98 7.31 -4.70 17.67
CA GLY A 98 7.15 -4.14 16.33
C GLY A 98 6.09 -3.04 16.25
N PHE A 99 5.89 -2.30 17.36
CA PHE A 99 5.00 -1.15 17.38
C PHE A 99 5.66 0.08 16.75
N VAL A 100 4.94 0.75 15.84
CA VAL A 100 5.33 2.00 15.20
C VAL A 100 4.13 2.93 15.17
N ALA A 101 4.27 4.13 15.75
CA ALA A 101 3.33 5.21 15.56
C ALA A 101 3.77 6.06 14.35
N VAL A 102 2.84 6.32 13.44
CA VAL A 102 3.06 7.10 12.22
C VAL A 102 2.20 8.35 12.28
N THR A 103 2.85 9.52 12.25
CA THR A 103 2.19 10.83 12.22
C THR A 103 2.34 11.43 10.83
N VAL A 104 1.21 11.83 10.27
CA VAL A 104 1.10 12.41 8.93
C VAL A 104 0.94 13.93 9.05
N GLU A 105 1.60 14.64 8.15
CA GLU A 105 1.41 16.06 7.92
C GLU A 105 0.67 16.24 6.60
N VAL A 106 -0.41 17.01 6.64
CA VAL A 106 -1.27 17.29 5.49
C VAL A 106 -1.63 18.78 5.50
N GLU A 107 -1.42 19.45 4.37
CA GLU A 107 -1.79 20.86 4.19
C GLU A 107 -2.52 21.05 2.85
N PRO A 108 -3.67 21.74 2.83
CA PRO A 108 -4.46 22.19 3.98
C PRO A 108 -5.01 21.00 4.79
N GLU A 109 -5.73 21.27 5.89
CA GLU A 109 -6.44 20.22 6.63
C GLU A 109 -7.37 19.42 5.68
N LEU A 110 -7.57 18.13 5.98
CA LEU A 110 -8.42 17.26 5.17
C LEU A 110 -9.80 17.87 4.93
N PHE A 111 -10.13 18.07 3.66
CA PHE A 111 -11.47 18.49 3.25
C PHE A 111 -12.55 17.53 3.79
N PRO A 112 -13.78 18.01 4.02
CA PRO A 112 -14.86 17.16 4.50
C PRO A 112 -15.15 16.00 3.54
N GLY A 113 -15.16 14.77 4.08
CA GLY A 113 -15.38 13.55 3.30
C GLY A 113 -14.08 12.81 2.96
N ASP A 114 -12.98 13.53 2.83
CA ASP A 114 -11.68 12.96 2.48
C ASP A 114 -11.05 12.26 3.70
N LYS A 115 -10.33 11.17 3.43
CA LYS A 115 -9.73 10.28 4.44
C LYS A 115 -8.28 9.96 4.09
N LEU A 116 -7.47 9.70 5.10
CA LEU A 116 -6.11 9.19 4.95
C LEU A 116 -6.08 7.68 5.09
N GLN A 117 -5.24 7.01 4.31
CA GLN A 117 -4.94 5.59 4.46
C GLN A 117 -3.43 5.37 4.42
N LEU A 118 -2.93 4.61 5.38
CA LEU A 118 -1.53 4.25 5.44
C LEU A 118 -1.24 3.11 4.45
N LEU A 119 -0.12 3.21 3.75
CA LEU A 119 0.45 2.14 2.94
C LEU A 119 1.66 1.57 3.67
N TYR A 120 1.69 0.25 3.81
CA TYR A 120 2.78 -0.53 4.40
C TYR A 120 3.26 -1.55 3.37
N ASP A 121 4.53 -1.45 2.96
CA ASP A 121 5.13 -2.27 1.90
C ASP A 121 4.26 -2.33 0.63
N ASN A 122 3.76 -1.15 0.21
CA ASN A 122 2.84 -0.92 -0.92
C ASN A 122 1.43 -1.53 -0.77
N GLY A 123 1.10 -2.15 0.36
CA GLY A 123 -0.24 -2.60 0.69
C GLY A 123 -0.98 -1.59 1.58
N ALA A 124 -2.27 -1.37 1.33
CA ALA A 124 -3.09 -0.57 2.23
C ALA A 124 -3.19 -1.23 3.62
N LEU A 125 -2.95 -0.45 4.67
CA LEU A 125 -3.01 -0.90 6.06
C LEU A 125 -4.18 -0.23 6.78
N GLY A 126 -5.16 -1.06 7.14
CA GLY A 126 -6.35 -0.63 7.86
C GLY A 126 -7.32 0.20 7.01
N GLU A 127 -8.39 0.61 7.66
CA GLU A 127 -9.45 1.41 7.05
C GLU A 127 -9.03 2.88 6.89
N PRO A 128 -9.46 3.56 5.82
CA PRO A 128 -9.29 5.00 5.67
C PRO A 128 -9.91 5.78 6.84
N GLN A 129 -9.18 6.76 7.38
CA GLN A 129 -9.59 7.56 8.54
C GLN A 129 -9.17 9.02 8.43
N ARG A 130 -9.82 9.93 9.16
CA ARG A 130 -9.45 11.36 9.16
C ARG A 130 -8.33 11.71 10.14
N ASN A 131 -8.09 10.87 11.13
CA ASN A 131 -7.04 11.10 12.11
C ASN A 131 -5.66 10.92 11.45
N PRO A 132 -4.75 11.91 11.51
CA PRO A 132 -3.44 11.82 10.86
C PRO A 132 -2.43 10.97 11.66
N VAL A 133 -2.89 10.11 12.57
CA VAL A 133 -2.04 9.24 13.39
C VAL A 133 -2.47 7.80 13.18
N PHE A 134 -1.51 6.97 12.78
CA PHE A 134 -1.69 5.55 12.55
C PHE A 134 -0.80 4.75 13.49
N GLU A 135 -1.27 3.56 13.85
CA GLU A 135 -0.52 2.64 14.67
C GLU A 135 -0.34 1.33 13.92
N ILE A 136 0.92 0.92 13.78
CA ILE A 136 1.28 -0.39 13.23
C ILE A 136 1.72 -1.26 14.38
N ASN A 137 1.06 -2.39 14.55
CA ASN A 137 1.40 -3.39 15.55
C ASN A 137 2.02 -4.62 14.87
N GLY A 138 3.04 -5.21 15.50
CA GLY A 138 3.60 -6.46 15.04
C GLY A 138 4.45 -6.36 13.77
N MET A 139 4.93 -5.17 13.37
CA MET A 139 5.78 -5.01 12.19
C MET A 139 6.98 -5.97 12.26
N TYR A 140 7.20 -6.72 11.18
CA TYR A 140 8.28 -7.70 11.13
C TYR A 140 9.64 -7.03 11.22
N ARG A 141 10.69 -7.81 11.52
CA ARG A 141 12.06 -7.28 11.51
C ARG A 141 12.50 -7.11 10.05
N GLY A 142 13.25 -6.05 9.76
CA GLY A 142 13.76 -5.81 8.42
C GLY A 142 13.59 -4.37 7.98
N THR A 143 13.62 -4.17 6.67
CA THR A 143 13.40 -2.88 6.02
C THR A 143 11.96 -2.84 5.54
N HIS A 144 11.27 -1.73 5.83
CA HIS A 144 9.88 -1.52 5.43
C HIS A 144 9.70 -0.15 4.79
N THR A 145 8.76 -0.05 3.85
CA THR A 145 8.35 1.21 3.25
C THR A 145 7.00 1.65 3.79
N LEU A 146 6.88 2.94 4.10
CA LEU A 146 5.63 3.56 4.53
C LEU A 146 5.31 4.72 3.61
N ALA A 147 4.05 4.84 3.21
CA ALA A 147 3.52 6.01 2.53
C ALA A 147 2.10 6.28 3.04
N VAL A 148 1.53 7.44 2.74
CA VAL A 148 0.12 7.73 3.03
C VAL A 148 -0.55 8.24 1.78
N GLN A 149 -1.81 7.86 1.59
CA GLN A 149 -2.64 8.38 0.51
C GLN A 149 -3.88 9.08 1.08
N VAL A 150 -4.36 10.08 0.37
CA VAL A 150 -5.66 10.71 0.61
C VAL A 150 -6.66 10.09 -0.36
N LEU A 151 -7.82 9.70 0.16
CA LEU A 151 -8.95 9.20 -0.60
C LEU A 151 -10.13 10.16 -0.49
N ASP A 152 -10.88 10.31 -1.57
CA ASP A 152 -12.16 11.03 -1.57
C ASP A 152 -13.26 10.23 -0.86
N ALA A 153 -14.46 10.82 -0.77
CA ALA A 153 -15.63 10.17 -0.19
C ALA A 153 -16.06 8.88 -0.92
N ASP A 154 -15.65 8.71 -2.18
CA ASP A 154 -15.92 7.55 -3.03
C ASP A 154 -14.71 6.57 -3.07
N GLU A 155 -13.75 6.73 -2.15
CA GLU A 155 -12.51 5.94 -2.03
C GLU A 155 -11.57 6.00 -3.25
N ASN A 156 -11.68 7.04 -4.07
CA ASN A 156 -10.69 7.29 -5.12
C ASN A 156 -9.47 7.98 -4.51
N VAL A 157 -8.28 7.52 -4.91
CA VAL A 157 -7.02 8.15 -4.50
C VAL A 157 -6.90 9.54 -5.13
N ILE A 158 -6.85 10.57 -4.29
CA ILE A 158 -6.61 11.97 -4.70
C ILE A 158 -5.11 12.21 -4.84
N GLU A 159 -4.34 11.80 -3.83
CA GLU A 159 -2.89 12.07 -3.73
C GLU A 159 -2.21 11.00 -2.87
N THR A 160 -0.94 10.72 -3.17
CA THR A 160 -0.08 9.79 -2.41
C THR A 160 1.22 10.49 -2.07
N SER A 161 1.66 10.37 -0.82
CA SER A 161 2.93 10.93 -0.37
C SER A 161 4.12 10.21 -0.99
N ASP A 162 5.28 10.86 -0.96
CA ASP A 162 6.54 10.15 -1.14
C ASP A 162 6.70 9.05 -0.05
N PRO A 163 7.23 7.88 -0.42
CA PRO A 163 7.48 6.82 0.54
C PRO A 163 8.71 7.11 1.40
N ILE A 164 8.62 6.76 2.67
CA ILE A 164 9.77 6.71 3.59
C ILE A 164 10.20 5.26 3.80
N THR A 165 11.47 5.06 4.11
CA THR A 165 12.00 3.74 4.50
C THR A 165 12.31 3.73 5.99
N ILE A 166 11.93 2.67 6.70
CA ILE A 166 12.31 2.47 8.10
C ILE A 166 12.91 1.09 8.31
N TYR A 167 13.64 0.93 9.41
CA TYR A 167 14.30 -0.33 9.78
C TYR A 167 13.77 -0.82 11.12
N VAL A 168 13.26 -2.03 11.19
CA VAL A 168 12.77 -2.64 12.44
C VAL A 168 13.75 -3.69 12.93
N PHE A 169 14.21 -3.50 14.16
CA PHE A 169 15.05 -4.45 14.87
C PHE A 169 14.35 -4.96 16.13
N ARG A 170 14.27 -6.28 16.27
CA ARG A 170 13.78 -6.95 17.48
C ARG A 170 14.97 -7.50 18.27
N PRO A 171 15.42 -6.81 19.34
CA PRO A 171 16.47 -7.34 20.19
C PRO A 171 16.02 -8.67 20.82
N ARG A 172 16.95 -9.61 20.90
CA ARG A 172 16.73 -10.87 21.63
C ARG A 172 16.87 -10.53 23.11
N VAL A 173 15.87 -10.84 23.92
CA VAL A 173 16.03 -10.78 25.38
C VAL A 173 16.90 -11.97 25.78
N GLY A 174 18.10 -11.71 26.29
CA GLY A 174 19.07 -12.74 26.65
C GLY A 174 18.60 -13.61 27.80
N MET A 175 18.84 -14.93 27.68
CA MET A 175 18.72 -15.91 28.74
C MET A 175 19.51 -15.44 29.97
N VAL A 176 18.86 -15.35 31.14
CA VAL A 176 19.52 -15.10 32.42
C VAL A 176 20.60 -16.18 32.61
N PRO A 177 21.89 -15.84 32.84
CA PRO A 177 22.88 -16.83 33.19
C PRO A 177 22.42 -17.50 34.47
N GLY A 178 22.14 -18.82 34.40
CA GLY A 178 21.79 -19.61 35.56
C GLY A 178 22.87 -19.40 36.62
N GLY A 179 22.48 -18.76 37.73
CA GLY A 179 23.32 -18.63 38.90
C GLY A 179 23.75 -20.03 39.32
N GLY A 180 25.00 -20.36 39.07
CA GLY A 180 25.63 -21.55 39.61
C GLY A 180 25.64 -21.41 41.11
N ALA A 181 24.66 -22.03 41.77
CA ALA A 181 24.72 -22.30 43.19
C ALA A 181 25.97 -23.16 43.44
N ARG A 182 26.94 -22.59 44.15
CA ARG A 182 27.96 -23.30 44.89
C ARG A 182 27.72 -23.02 46.37
#